data_AF-A0A2V7PSV3-F1
#
_entry.id   AF-A0A2V7PSV3-F1
#
_cell.length_a   1.000
_cell.length_b   1.000
_cell.length_c   1.000
_cell.angle_alpha   90.00
_cell.angle_beta   90.00
_cell.angle_gamma   90.00
#
_symmetry.space_group_name_H-M   'P 1'
#
loop_
_entity.id
_entity.type
_entity.pdbx_description
1 polymer ?
#
loop_
_entity_poly.entity_id
_entity_poly.type
_entity_poly.pdbx_seq_one_letter_code
_entity_poly.pdbx_strand_id
1 'polypeptide(L)'
;MAGLASREPADTEAAIFHALALAVSADPGDKTYASQLEAGATLERLFAKLPDHPGLAHYIIHSYDVPPLASRALAAARRYSEIAPSLSHALHMPSHTWTRAGRWRESIDANVAASAAARREASTAEELHASDYRVYAYLQVGEDRAARQVLDSLPAVATRFDPTAVGAAAPPAAGYFALAAIPARYALERGAWAEAARLEPAPSPVLFADAVTWFARALGSARSGDTTAARLAIGTLLGIRDRLAAARESYWSEQVDIQRSAAAAWLDFAAGRKEEALAAARSAADREDATEKNAITPGPLAPARELLGEMLLAARQPRAALAAFEATLRHEPHRFRAVAGAARAASAAGDRATASKYYGELLLLGAHADRPGRPELVEAAKYRP
;
A
#
# COMPACT_ATOMS: atom_id res chain seq x y z
N MET A 1 -9.95 12.26 -26.73
CA MET A 1 -9.19 11.10 -27.23
C MET A 1 -10.05 10.11 -28.01
N ALA A 2 -11.17 9.60 -27.47
CA ALA A 2 -12.05 8.65 -28.18
C ALA A 2 -12.39 9.09 -29.62
N GLY A 3 -12.84 10.33 -29.80
CA GLY A 3 -13.17 10.86 -31.14
C GLY A 3 -11.98 10.95 -32.11
N LEU A 4 -10.75 11.10 -31.62
CA LEU A 4 -9.53 11.10 -32.45
C LEU A 4 -9.19 9.67 -32.86
N ALA A 5 -9.14 8.74 -31.90
CA ALA A 5 -8.85 7.33 -32.15
C ALA A 5 -9.84 6.69 -33.13
N SER A 6 -11.12 7.09 -33.09
CA SER A 6 -12.13 6.59 -34.04
C SER A 6 -12.00 7.19 -35.45
N ARG A 7 -11.50 8.42 -35.59
CA ARG A 7 -11.31 9.08 -36.90
C ARG A 7 -10.02 8.64 -37.58
N GLU A 8 -8.99 8.36 -36.78
CA GLU A 8 -7.64 7.99 -37.23
C GLU A 8 -7.25 6.60 -36.71
N PRO A 9 -7.92 5.50 -37.14
CA PRO A 9 -7.68 4.16 -36.59
C PRO A 9 -6.30 3.57 -36.91
N ALA A 10 -5.56 4.19 -37.85
CA ALA A 10 -4.18 3.83 -38.15
C ALA A 10 -3.15 4.55 -37.26
N ASP A 11 -3.55 5.62 -36.56
CA ASP A 11 -2.69 6.34 -35.63
C ASP A 11 -2.57 5.54 -34.33
N THR A 12 -1.40 4.89 -34.19
CA THR A 12 -1.10 4.06 -33.02
C THR A 12 -1.01 4.89 -31.74
N GLU A 13 -0.49 6.11 -31.81
CA GLU A 13 -0.39 6.98 -30.64
C GLU A 13 -1.77 7.44 -30.18
N ALA A 14 -2.68 7.77 -31.10
CA ALA A 14 -4.06 8.10 -30.77
C ALA A 14 -4.75 6.96 -30.01
N ALA A 15 -4.51 5.70 -30.40
CA ALA A 15 -5.03 4.53 -29.70
C ALA A 15 -4.39 4.35 -28.32
N ILE A 16 -3.08 4.54 -28.19
CA ILE A 16 -2.34 4.45 -26.92
C ILE A 16 -2.85 5.48 -25.92
N PHE A 17 -2.95 6.76 -26.32
CA PHE A 17 -3.44 7.83 -25.46
C PHE A 17 -4.93 7.69 -25.14
N HIS A 18 -5.73 7.11 -26.04
CA HIS A 18 -7.12 6.80 -25.73
C HIS A 18 -7.24 5.72 -24.65
N ALA A 19 -6.46 4.63 -24.76
CA ALA A 19 -6.44 3.58 -23.75
C ALA A 19 -5.98 4.12 -22.38
N LEU A 20 -4.95 4.99 -22.36
CA LEU A 20 -4.55 5.66 -21.13
C LEU A 20 -5.70 6.48 -20.55
N ALA A 21 -6.34 7.33 -21.36
CA ALA A 21 -7.45 8.18 -20.92
C ALA A 21 -8.59 7.34 -20.31
N LEU A 22 -8.92 6.20 -20.92
CA LEU A 22 -9.93 5.27 -20.43
C LEU A 22 -9.54 4.66 -19.07
N ALA A 23 -8.28 4.22 -18.92
CA ALA A 23 -7.79 3.63 -17.68
C ALA A 23 -7.77 4.65 -16.52
N VAL A 24 -7.28 5.87 -16.76
CA VAL A 24 -7.18 6.90 -15.70
C VAL A 24 -8.53 7.49 -15.31
N SER A 25 -9.54 7.41 -16.19
CA SER A 25 -10.91 7.85 -15.91
C SER A 25 -11.80 6.72 -15.37
N ALA A 26 -11.26 5.53 -15.13
CA ALA A 26 -12.05 4.41 -14.63
C ALA A 26 -12.65 4.75 -13.25
N ASP A 27 -13.91 4.38 -13.04
CA ASP A 27 -14.57 4.52 -11.75
C ASP A 27 -13.91 3.57 -10.74
N PRO A 28 -13.31 4.07 -9.64
CA PRO A 28 -12.73 3.21 -8.61
C PRO A 28 -13.75 2.27 -7.94
N GLY A 29 -15.06 2.55 -8.05
CA GLY A 29 -16.14 1.69 -7.58
C GLY A 29 -16.55 0.58 -8.54
N ASP A 30 -16.14 0.62 -9.81
CA ASP A 30 -16.46 -0.43 -10.78
C ASP A 30 -15.58 -1.67 -10.59
N LYS A 31 -16.12 -2.68 -9.91
CA LYS A 31 -15.45 -3.97 -9.67
C LYS A 31 -15.51 -4.92 -10.87
N THR A 32 -16.14 -4.55 -11.99
CA THR A 32 -16.01 -5.29 -13.25
C THR A 32 -14.72 -4.93 -14.00
N TYR A 33 -14.11 -3.79 -13.63
CA TYR A 33 -12.89 -3.26 -14.22
C TYR A 33 -12.97 -3.11 -15.75
N ALA A 34 -14.16 -2.77 -16.28
CA ALA A 34 -14.42 -2.81 -17.71
C ALA A 34 -13.48 -1.87 -18.49
N SER A 35 -13.33 -0.62 -18.00
CA SER A 35 -12.45 0.39 -18.60
C SER A 35 -10.97 -0.04 -18.58
N GLN A 36 -10.52 -0.60 -17.46
CA GLN A 36 -9.15 -1.11 -17.30
C GLN A 36 -8.86 -2.28 -18.24
N LEU A 37 -9.81 -3.22 -18.34
CA LEU A 37 -9.69 -4.39 -19.21
C LEU A 37 -9.70 -4.00 -20.70
N GLU A 38 -10.56 -3.05 -21.10
CA GLU A 38 -10.62 -2.53 -22.47
C GLU A 38 -9.32 -1.77 -22.84
N ALA A 39 -8.86 -0.88 -21.95
CA ALA A 39 -7.61 -0.16 -22.12
C ALA A 39 -6.43 -1.12 -22.25
N GLY A 40 -6.30 -2.06 -21.30
CA GLY A 40 -5.24 -3.04 -21.28
C GLY A 40 -5.24 -3.94 -22.51
N ALA A 41 -6.40 -4.44 -22.96
CA ALA A 41 -6.48 -5.27 -24.18
C ALA A 41 -6.02 -4.52 -25.44
N THR A 42 -6.33 -3.22 -25.53
CA THR A 42 -5.84 -2.37 -26.62
C THR A 42 -4.32 -2.24 -26.58
N LEU A 43 -3.78 -1.96 -25.39
CA LEU A 43 -2.35 -1.75 -25.17
C LEU A 43 -1.54 -3.04 -25.35
N GLU A 44 -1.99 -4.18 -24.82
CA GLU A 44 -1.33 -5.49 -24.94
C GLU A 44 -1.16 -5.90 -26.41
N ARG A 45 -2.20 -5.72 -27.23
CA ARG A 45 -2.15 -6.00 -28.67
C ARG A 45 -1.12 -5.15 -29.41
N LEU A 46 -0.97 -3.89 -29.02
CA LEU A 46 0.05 -3.00 -29.59
C LEU A 46 1.44 -3.34 -29.05
N PHE A 47 1.55 -3.69 -27.77
CA PHE A 47 2.81 -4.03 -27.11
C PHE A 47 3.46 -5.28 -27.72
N ALA A 48 2.67 -6.25 -28.16
CA ALA A 48 3.16 -7.41 -28.91
C ALA A 48 3.87 -7.03 -30.23
N LYS A 49 3.54 -5.88 -30.83
CA LYS A 49 4.15 -5.39 -32.08
C LYS A 49 5.27 -4.39 -31.83
N LEU A 50 5.15 -3.61 -30.76
CA LEU A 50 6.05 -2.52 -30.40
C LEU A 50 6.54 -2.71 -28.95
N PRO A 51 7.29 -3.80 -28.66
CA PRO A 51 7.64 -4.16 -27.28
C PRO A 51 8.57 -3.15 -26.60
N ASP A 52 9.19 -2.26 -27.38
CA ASP A 52 10.14 -1.25 -26.88
C ASP A 52 9.51 0.15 -26.81
N HIS A 53 8.21 0.29 -27.11
CA HIS A 53 7.52 1.55 -26.96
C HIS A 53 7.28 1.86 -25.48
N PRO A 54 7.89 2.92 -24.90
CA PRO A 54 7.84 3.17 -23.46
C PRO A 54 6.41 3.42 -22.97
N GLY A 55 5.59 4.11 -23.77
CA GLY A 55 4.19 4.37 -23.42
C GLY A 55 3.34 3.11 -23.28
N LEU A 56 3.64 2.04 -24.04
CA LEU A 56 2.84 0.82 -23.99
C LEU A 56 3.09 0.06 -22.69
N ALA A 57 4.35 -0.19 -22.36
CA ALA A 57 4.69 -0.89 -21.12
C ALA A 57 4.20 -0.09 -19.89
N HIS A 58 4.39 1.23 -19.92
CA HIS A 58 3.95 2.14 -18.87
C HIS A 58 2.42 2.12 -18.68
N TYR A 59 1.64 2.24 -19.75
CA TYR A 59 0.18 2.35 -19.64
C TYR A 59 -0.47 1.00 -19.34
N ILE A 60 0.15 -0.13 -19.72
CA ILE A 60 -0.29 -1.46 -19.28
C ILE A 60 -0.17 -1.58 -17.76
N ILE A 61 0.96 -1.14 -17.19
CA ILE A 61 1.15 -1.14 -15.73
C ILE A 61 0.03 -0.34 -15.05
N HIS A 62 -0.23 0.89 -15.50
CA HIS A 62 -1.31 1.72 -14.94
C HIS A 62 -2.70 1.10 -15.11
N SER A 63 -2.99 0.50 -16.27
CA SER A 63 -4.29 -0.10 -16.55
C SER A 63 -4.60 -1.26 -15.61
N TYR A 64 -3.59 -1.97 -15.12
CA TYR A 64 -3.74 -3.15 -14.27
C TYR A 64 -3.22 -2.95 -12.85
N ASP A 65 -3.08 -1.70 -12.39
CA ASP A 65 -2.55 -1.36 -11.04
C ASP A 65 -3.58 -1.55 -9.91
N VAL A 66 -4.30 -2.67 -9.96
CA VAL A 66 -5.24 -3.15 -8.94
C VAL A 66 -5.00 -4.63 -8.67
N PRO A 67 -5.21 -5.13 -7.44
CA PRO A 67 -4.84 -6.51 -7.10
C PRO A 67 -5.39 -7.59 -8.04
N PRO A 68 -6.67 -7.56 -8.48
CA PRO A 68 -7.22 -8.60 -9.36
C PRO A 68 -6.60 -8.65 -10.76
N LEU A 69 -5.98 -7.55 -11.22
CA LEU A 69 -5.45 -7.43 -12.58
C LEU A 69 -3.92 -7.40 -12.65
N ALA A 70 -3.23 -7.17 -11.52
CA ALA A 70 -1.78 -6.95 -11.49
C ALA A 70 -0.95 -8.03 -12.19
N SER A 71 -1.38 -9.30 -12.15
CA SER A 71 -0.69 -10.40 -12.83
C SER A 71 -0.59 -10.24 -14.36
N ARG A 72 -1.50 -9.47 -14.98
CA ARG A 72 -1.47 -9.18 -16.41
C ARG A 72 -0.36 -8.19 -16.78
N ALA A 73 0.01 -7.29 -15.88
CA ALA A 73 1.08 -6.32 -16.12
C ALA A 73 2.49 -6.87 -15.97
N LEU A 74 2.69 -8.12 -15.49
CA LEU A 74 4.03 -8.65 -15.15
C LEU A 74 5.00 -8.60 -16.34
N ALA A 75 4.55 -8.91 -17.55
CA ALA A 75 5.42 -8.89 -18.73
C ALA A 75 5.85 -7.46 -19.10
N ALA A 76 4.90 -6.53 -19.11
CA ALA A 76 5.17 -5.11 -19.34
C ALA A 76 6.08 -4.51 -18.24
N ALA A 77 5.84 -4.85 -16.98
CA ALA A 77 6.64 -4.41 -15.84
C ALA A 77 8.11 -4.85 -15.95
N ARG A 78 8.39 -6.09 -16.37
CA ARG A 78 9.79 -6.53 -16.61
C ARG A 78 10.43 -5.76 -17.75
N ARG A 79 9.69 -5.53 -18.84
CA ARG A 79 10.24 -4.86 -20.02
C ARG A 79 10.50 -3.38 -19.77
N TYR A 80 9.64 -2.69 -19.02
CA TYR A 80 9.70 -1.24 -18.89
C TYR A 80 11.01 -0.73 -18.28
N SER A 81 11.55 -1.43 -17.28
CA SER A 81 12.85 -1.10 -16.68
C SER A 81 14.03 -1.25 -17.66
N GLU A 82 13.89 -2.07 -18.71
CA GLU A 82 14.91 -2.25 -19.74
C GLU A 82 14.81 -1.20 -20.84
N ILE A 83 13.60 -0.67 -21.11
CA ILE A 83 13.36 0.34 -22.15
C ILE A 83 14.00 1.69 -21.77
N ALA A 84 13.86 2.10 -20.50
CA ALA A 84 14.35 3.40 -20.03
C ALA A 84 15.11 3.28 -18.69
N PRO A 85 16.28 2.61 -18.68
CA PRO A 85 16.99 2.24 -17.44
C PRO A 85 17.61 3.43 -16.69
N SER A 86 17.58 4.63 -17.26
CA SER A 86 18.12 5.85 -16.64
C SER A 86 17.05 6.74 -16.01
N LEU A 87 15.77 6.56 -16.32
CA LEU A 87 14.68 7.43 -15.87
C LEU A 87 14.09 6.92 -14.55
N SER A 88 14.05 7.78 -13.54
CA SER A 88 13.53 7.44 -12.21
C SER A 88 12.11 6.87 -12.24
N HIS A 89 11.19 7.55 -12.94
CA HIS A 89 9.81 7.10 -13.10
C HIS A 89 9.71 5.73 -13.77
N ALA A 90 10.48 5.50 -14.85
CA ALA A 90 10.45 4.23 -15.57
C ALA A 90 11.00 3.05 -14.75
N LEU A 91 12.02 3.31 -13.92
CA LEU A 91 12.55 2.34 -12.96
C LEU A 91 11.56 2.07 -11.81
N HIS A 92 10.78 3.07 -11.41
CA HIS A 92 9.82 2.96 -10.31
C HIS A 92 8.57 2.17 -10.71
N MET A 93 7.98 2.46 -11.87
CA MET A 93 6.67 1.94 -12.28
C MET A 93 6.51 0.41 -12.17
N PRO A 94 7.50 -0.44 -12.52
CA PRO A 94 7.39 -1.89 -12.31
C PRO A 94 7.06 -2.28 -10.87
N SER A 95 7.50 -1.48 -9.89
CA SER A 95 7.26 -1.75 -8.47
C SER A 95 5.81 -1.63 -8.04
N HIS A 96 4.96 -0.90 -8.77
CA HIS A 96 3.51 -0.93 -8.58
C HIS A 96 2.98 -2.36 -8.76
N THR A 97 3.29 -2.98 -9.90
CA THR A 97 2.94 -4.36 -10.20
C THR A 97 3.56 -5.34 -9.21
N TRP A 98 4.85 -5.19 -8.89
CA TRP A 98 5.54 -6.08 -7.95
C TRP A 98 4.94 -6.04 -6.56
N THR A 99 4.61 -4.85 -6.08
CA THR A 99 3.96 -4.64 -4.77
C THR A 99 2.57 -5.27 -4.73
N ARG A 100 1.74 -5.07 -5.77
CA ARG A 100 0.41 -5.71 -5.87
C ARG A 100 0.49 -7.24 -5.96
N ALA A 101 1.54 -7.78 -6.56
CA ALA A 101 1.76 -9.21 -6.69
C ALA A 101 2.53 -9.84 -5.52
N GLY A 102 2.89 -9.08 -4.47
CA GLY A 102 3.68 -9.59 -3.35
C GLY A 102 5.12 -9.99 -3.72
N ARG A 103 5.65 -9.47 -4.83
CA ARG A 103 7.02 -9.74 -5.32
C ARG A 103 7.99 -8.73 -4.71
N TRP A 104 8.17 -8.84 -3.40
CA TRP A 104 8.82 -7.81 -2.58
C TRP A 104 10.28 -7.56 -2.94
N ARG A 105 11.04 -8.60 -3.32
CA ARG A 105 12.45 -8.43 -3.71
C ARG A 105 12.58 -7.57 -4.97
N GLU A 106 11.77 -7.86 -5.98
CA GLU A 106 11.75 -7.06 -7.21
C GLU A 106 11.24 -5.63 -6.97
N SER A 107 10.30 -5.44 -6.03
CA SER A 107 9.88 -4.10 -5.60
C SER A 107 11.03 -3.33 -4.92
N ILE A 108 11.80 -3.98 -4.05
CA ILE A 108 12.99 -3.39 -3.40
C ILE A 108 14.00 -2.96 -4.45
N ASP A 109 14.39 -3.87 -5.35
CA ASP A 109 15.44 -3.60 -6.34
C ASP A 109 15.06 -2.45 -7.28
N ALA A 110 13.80 -2.45 -7.77
CA ALA A 110 13.27 -1.37 -8.60
C ALA A 110 13.31 -0.01 -7.89
N ASN A 111 12.88 0.06 -6.63
CA ASN A 111 12.83 1.33 -5.90
C ASN A 111 14.19 1.81 -5.37
N VAL A 112 15.13 0.90 -5.13
CA VAL A 112 16.54 1.26 -4.90
C VAL A 112 17.09 1.98 -6.13
N ALA A 113 16.89 1.41 -7.32
CA ALA A 113 17.34 2.00 -8.58
C ALA A 113 16.63 3.33 -8.87
N ALA A 114 15.30 3.38 -8.72
CA ALA A 114 14.49 4.56 -8.96
C ALA A 114 14.84 5.73 -8.04
N SER A 115 14.95 5.51 -6.72
CA SER A 115 15.34 6.56 -5.78
C SER A 115 16.76 7.09 -6.05
N ALA A 116 17.68 6.23 -6.51
CA ALA A 116 19.01 6.64 -6.92
C ALA A 116 19.01 7.46 -8.23
N ALA A 117 18.16 7.13 -9.19
CA ALA A 117 17.97 7.92 -10.41
C ALA A 117 17.32 9.27 -10.12
N ALA A 118 16.26 9.30 -9.31
CA ALA A 118 15.56 10.51 -8.91
C ALA A 118 16.51 11.53 -8.24
N ARG A 119 17.46 11.05 -7.41
CA ARG A 119 18.51 11.90 -6.84
C ARG A 119 19.40 12.56 -7.90
N ARG A 120 19.76 11.84 -8.97
CA ARG A 120 20.57 12.39 -10.07
C ARG A 120 19.79 13.40 -10.91
N GLU A 121 18.48 13.17 -11.03
CA GLU A 121 17.54 14.06 -11.74
C GLU A 121 17.11 15.27 -10.90
N ALA A 122 17.53 15.35 -9.63
CA ALA A 122 17.02 16.33 -8.65
C ALA A 122 15.49 16.32 -8.50
N SER A 123 14.86 15.16 -8.74
CA SER A 123 13.41 14.97 -8.61
C SER A 123 13.06 14.41 -7.23
N THR A 124 12.93 15.30 -6.23
CA THR A 124 12.71 14.88 -4.84
C THR A 124 11.35 14.19 -4.64
N ALA A 125 10.31 14.57 -5.39
CA ALA A 125 9.00 13.91 -5.32
C ALA A 125 9.08 12.42 -5.75
N GLU A 126 9.82 12.13 -6.83
CA GLU A 126 10.09 10.77 -7.30
C GLU A 126 10.94 10.00 -6.29
N GLU A 127 11.97 10.64 -5.71
CA GLU A 127 12.81 10.02 -4.70
C GLU A 127 11.97 9.60 -3.49
N LEU A 128 11.10 10.47 -3.01
CA LEU A 128 10.21 10.21 -1.87
C LEU A 128 9.19 9.11 -2.20
N HIS A 129 8.56 9.17 -3.38
CA HIS A 129 7.57 8.18 -3.81
C HIS A 129 8.17 6.78 -3.91
N ALA A 130 9.31 6.63 -4.58
CA ALA A 130 10.04 5.37 -4.63
C ALA A 130 10.51 4.92 -3.23
N SER A 131 10.88 5.85 -2.36
CA SER A 131 11.32 5.53 -0.99
C SER A 131 10.19 4.96 -0.11
N ASP A 132 8.93 5.41 -0.27
CA ASP A 132 7.79 4.82 0.45
C ASP A 132 7.56 3.36 0.02
N TYR A 133 7.53 3.09 -1.29
CA TYR A 133 7.43 1.72 -1.81
C TYR A 133 8.58 0.84 -1.32
N ARG A 134 9.80 1.38 -1.31
CA ARG A 134 11.00 0.69 -0.82
C ARG A 134 10.88 0.32 0.66
N VAL A 135 10.47 1.27 1.50
CA VAL A 135 10.26 1.04 2.95
C VAL A 135 9.18 0.00 3.16
N TYR A 136 8.05 0.11 2.44
CA TYR A 136 7.00 -0.87 2.52
C TYR A 136 7.50 -2.28 2.19
N ALA A 137 8.21 -2.44 1.07
CA ALA A 137 8.73 -3.74 0.64
C ALA A 137 9.78 -4.32 1.60
N TYR A 138 10.71 -3.52 2.14
CA TYR A 138 11.64 -3.98 3.18
C TYR A 138 10.90 -4.52 4.41
N LEU A 139 9.84 -3.82 4.83
CA LEU A 139 9.02 -4.23 5.96
C LEU A 139 8.23 -5.52 5.68
N GLN A 140 7.92 -5.85 4.43
CA GLN A 140 7.26 -7.12 4.07
C GLN A 140 8.20 -8.32 4.07
N VAL A 141 9.53 -8.11 4.06
CA VAL A 141 10.53 -9.19 4.11
C VAL A 141 11.33 -9.20 5.43
N GLY A 142 10.95 -8.36 6.40
CA GLY A 142 11.59 -8.30 7.72
C GLY A 142 12.99 -7.65 7.74
N GLU A 143 13.30 -6.82 6.75
CA GLU A 143 14.55 -6.03 6.68
C GLU A 143 14.37 -4.66 7.36
N ASP A 144 14.06 -4.69 8.65
CA ASP A 144 13.75 -3.51 9.46
C ASP A 144 14.90 -2.50 9.52
N ARG A 145 16.16 -2.97 9.56
CA ARG A 145 17.35 -2.10 9.53
C ARG A 145 17.46 -1.33 8.21
N ALA A 146 17.14 -1.95 7.08
CA ALA A 146 17.17 -1.28 5.78
C ALA A 146 16.03 -0.26 5.66
N ALA A 147 14.83 -0.59 6.13
CA ALA A 147 13.72 0.36 6.24
C ALA A 147 14.08 1.56 7.14
N ARG A 148 14.73 1.28 8.29
CA ARG A 148 15.19 2.31 9.23
C ARG A 148 16.19 3.28 8.61
N GLN A 149 17.13 2.79 7.80
CA GLN A 149 18.10 3.66 7.11
C GLN A 149 17.40 4.66 6.17
N VAL A 150 16.35 4.25 5.47
CA VAL A 150 15.55 5.17 4.64
C VAL A 150 14.83 6.20 5.52
N LEU A 151 14.19 5.75 6.61
CA LEU A 151 13.55 6.64 7.58
C LEU A 151 14.52 7.67 8.17
N ASP A 152 15.72 7.26 8.59
CA ASP A 152 16.72 8.15 9.18
C ASP A 152 17.24 9.19 8.15
N SER A 153 17.20 8.87 6.86
CA SER A 153 17.57 9.80 5.78
C SER A 153 16.48 10.83 5.44
N LEU A 154 15.22 10.57 5.84
CA LEU A 154 14.05 11.32 5.42
C LEU A 154 14.12 12.83 5.70
N PRO A 155 14.63 13.31 6.87
CA PRO A 155 14.77 14.74 7.11
C PRO A 155 15.67 15.44 6.07
N ALA A 156 16.76 14.80 5.63
CA ALA A 156 17.66 15.35 4.62
C ALA A 156 17.07 15.29 3.20
N VAL A 157 16.15 14.37 2.92
CA VAL A 157 15.38 14.37 1.67
C VAL A 157 14.33 15.49 1.70
N ALA A 158 13.65 15.68 2.84
CA ALA A 158 12.61 16.69 3.00
C ALA A 158 13.12 18.13 2.80
N THR A 159 14.36 18.45 3.18
CA THR A 159 14.95 19.78 2.94
C THR A 159 15.13 20.12 1.46
N ARG A 160 15.14 19.11 0.58
CA ARG A 160 15.28 19.26 -0.87
C ARG A 160 13.93 19.19 -1.60
N PHE A 161 12.83 19.01 -0.87
CA PHE A 161 11.51 18.86 -1.46
C PHE A 161 10.92 20.23 -1.79
N ASP A 162 10.83 20.53 -3.09
CA ASP A 162 10.13 21.69 -3.62
C ASP A 162 8.79 21.25 -4.25
N PRO A 163 7.64 21.56 -3.63
CA PRO A 163 6.33 21.18 -4.15
C PRO A 163 5.92 21.98 -5.40
N THR A 164 6.69 23.01 -5.79
CA THR A 164 6.45 23.83 -6.99
C THR A 164 7.31 23.42 -8.17
N ALA A 165 8.23 22.46 -7.97
CA ALA A 165 9.09 21.95 -9.02
C ALA A 165 8.26 21.33 -10.17
N VAL A 166 8.66 21.65 -11.41
CA VAL A 166 8.04 21.14 -12.63
C VAL A 166 8.90 20.06 -13.27
N GLY A 167 8.28 19.13 -14.00
CA GLY A 167 8.98 18.11 -14.78
C GLY A 167 9.15 16.73 -14.12
N ALA A 168 8.68 16.55 -12.88
CA ALA A 168 8.54 15.23 -12.26
C ALA A 168 7.21 14.56 -12.70
N ALA A 169 7.19 13.23 -12.83
CA ALA A 169 5.96 12.49 -13.10
C ALA A 169 5.14 12.26 -11.82
N ALA A 170 5.82 12.06 -10.68
CA ALA A 170 5.21 12.02 -9.36
C ALA A 170 4.72 13.43 -8.95
N PRO A 171 3.43 13.59 -8.60
CA PRO A 171 2.91 14.88 -8.15
C PRO A 171 3.45 15.24 -6.76
N PRO A 172 3.48 16.54 -6.38
CA PRO A 172 3.88 16.96 -5.04
C PRO A 172 3.13 16.25 -3.91
N ALA A 173 1.86 15.90 -4.15
CA ALA A 173 1.06 15.14 -3.19
C ALA A 173 1.63 13.74 -2.87
N ALA A 174 2.33 13.10 -3.80
CA ALA A 174 3.05 11.85 -3.55
C ALA A 174 4.25 12.05 -2.62
N GLY A 175 4.95 13.19 -2.75
CA GLY A 175 6.03 13.57 -1.83
C GLY A 175 5.53 13.80 -0.40
N TYR A 176 4.46 14.58 -0.24
CA TYR A 176 3.82 14.78 1.07
C TYR A 176 3.30 13.47 1.68
N PHE A 177 2.66 12.63 0.87
CA PHE A 177 2.20 11.31 1.31
C PHE A 177 3.37 10.45 1.82
N ALA A 178 4.46 10.34 1.06
CA ALA A 178 5.63 9.56 1.43
C ALA A 178 6.29 10.07 2.73
N LEU A 179 6.38 11.40 2.92
CA LEU A 179 6.90 12.00 4.15
C LEU A 179 6.11 11.59 5.40
N ALA A 180 4.78 11.45 5.28
CA ALA A 180 3.93 10.95 6.37
C ALA A 180 3.91 9.42 6.46
N ALA A 181 3.93 8.72 5.32
CA ALA A 181 3.77 7.27 5.24
C ALA A 181 5.00 6.50 5.69
N ILE A 182 6.21 6.92 5.35
CA ILE A 182 7.45 6.23 5.73
C ILE A 182 7.55 6.01 7.25
N PRO A 183 7.44 7.04 8.12
CA PRO A 183 7.47 6.83 9.57
C PRO A 183 6.26 6.04 10.08
N ALA A 184 5.07 6.26 9.51
CA ALA A 184 3.86 5.52 9.86
C ALA A 184 3.99 4.02 9.58
N ARG A 185 4.40 3.63 8.37
CA ARG A 185 4.65 2.23 7.98
C ARG A 185 5.70 1.59 8.86
N TYR A 186 6.81 2.29 9.10
CA TYR A 186 7.90 1.77 9.92
C TYR A 186 7.42 1.38 11.33
N ALA A 187 6.53 2.18 11.94
CA ALA A 187 5.95 1.84 13.23
C ALA A 187 4.85 0.77 13.14
N LEU A 188 3.90 0.94 12.22
CA LEU A 188 2.71 0.09 12.11
C LEU A 188 3.05 -1.34 11.66
N GLU A 189 3.86 -1.51 10.62
CA GLU A 189 4.19 -2.83 10.07
C GLU A 189 4.94 -3.70 11.08
N ARG A 190 5.78 -3.09 11.92
CA ARG A 190 6.49 -3.76 13.03
C ARG A 190 5.63 -3.99 14.27
N GLY A 191 4.40 -3.47 14.30
CA GLY A 191 3.55 -3.53 15.48
C GLY A 191 4.10 -2.72 16.67
N ALA A 192 4.94 -1.72 16.39
CA ALA A 192 5.54 -0.85 17.38
C ALA A 192 4.52 0.23 17.82
N TRP A 193 3.43 -0.20 18.46
CA TRP A 193 2.27 0.66 18.78
C TRP A 193 2.63 1.90 19.59
N ALA A 194 3.54 1.76 20.56
CA ALA A 194 4.03 2.89 21.35
C ALA A 194 4.85 3.89 20.52
N GLU A 195 5.57 3.43 19.49
CA GLU A 195 6.26 4.30 18.54
C GLU A 195 5.25 5.02 17.63
N ALA A 196 4.25 4.29 17.11
CA ALA A 196 3.18 4.87 16.30
C ALA A 196 2.39 5.95 17.06
N ALA A 197 2.10 5.74 18.35
CA ALA A 197 1.42 6.71 19.21
C ALA A 197 2.19 8.03 19.39
N ARG A 198 3.52 7.99 19.27
CA ARG A 198 4.43 9.13 19.46
C ARG A 198 4.87 9.80 18.16
N LEU A 199 4.36 9.38 17.01
CA LEU A 199 4.67 10.07 15.76
C LEU A 199 4.21 11.52 15.83
N GLU A 200 5.02 12.45 15.35
CA GLU A 200 4.69 13.88 15.36
C GLU A 200 4.06 14.29 14.04
N PRO A 201 2.79 14.76 14.04
CA PRO A 201 2.12 15.28 12.86
C PRO A 201 2.85 16.52 12.34
N ALA A 202 3.15 16.51 11.05
CA ALA A 202 3.60 17.68 10.32
C ALA A 202 2.46 18.11 9.39
N PRO A 203 1.80 19.25 9.65
CA PRO A 203 0.76 19.75 8.77
C PRO A 203 1.28 19.98 7.35
N SER A 204 0.47 19.65 6.36
CA SER A 204 0.77 19.86 4.94
C SER A 204 -0.43 20.47 4.21
N PRO A 205 -0.26 20.99 2.98
CA PRO A 205 -1.40 21.40 2.17
C PRO A 205 -2.24 20.19 1.67
N VAL A 206 -1.80 18.95 1.93
CA VAL A 206 -2.42 17.72 1.44
C VAL A 206 -3.07 16.97 2.61
N LEU A 207 -4.35 17.22 2.82
CA LEU A 207 -5.09 16.73 4.00
C LEU A 207 -5.06 15.20 4.16
N PHE A 208 -5.11 14.45 3.07
CA PHE A 208 -5.05 12.99 3.13
C PHE A 208 -3.65 12.47 3.52
N ALA A 209 -2.58 13.24 3.26
CA ALA A 209 -1.24 12.90 3.74
C ALA A 209 -1.15 13.13 5.25
N ASP A 210 -1.70 14.23 5.76
CA ASP A 210 -1.76 14.51 7.21
C ASP A 210 -2.51 13.40 7.96
N ALA A 211 -3.58 12.87 7.36
CA ALA A 211 -4.37 11.77 7.93
C ALA A 211 -3.53 10.52 8.24
N VAL A 212 -2.48 10.24 7.45
CA VAL A 212 -1.64 9.05 7.62
C VAL A 212 -0.98 9.03 9.00
N THR A 213 -0.38 10.14 9.41
CA THR A 213 0.26 10.24 10.73
C THR A 213 -0.78 10.15 11.85
N TRP A 214 -1.94 10.79 11.68
CA TRP A 214 -3.02 10.72 12.67
C TRP A 214 -3.64 9.33 12.79
N PHE A 215 -3.76 8.58 11.69
CA PHE A 215 -4.18 7.19 11.71
C PHE A 215 -3.21 6.31 12.49
N ALA A 216 -1.91 6.43 12.22
CA ALA A 216 -0.88 5.69 12.95
C ALA A 216 -0.90 6.02 14.45
N ARG A 217 -1.02 7.31 14.80
CA ARG A 217 -1.17 7.74 16.21
C ARG A 217 -2.43 7.18 16.86
N ALA A 218 -3.57 7.23 16.18
CA ALA A 218 -4.85 6.74 16.69
C ALA A 218 -4.78 5.24 17.00
N LEU A 219 -4.30 4.45 16.03
CA LEU A 219 -4.15 3.01 16.19
C LEU A 219 -3.09 2.67 17.26
N GLY A 220 -1.92 3.31 17.23
CA GLY A 220 -0.87 3.13 18.21
C GLY A 220 -1.32 3.42 19.65
N SER A 221 -2.05 4.53 19.83
CA SER A 221 -2.59 4.95 21.13
C SER A 221 -3.66 3.98 21.64
N ALA A 222 -4.61 3.59 20.77
CA ALA A 222 -5.64 2.62 21.11
C ALA A 222 -5.03 1.25 21.50
N ARG A 223 -4.04 0.79 20.75
CA ARG A 223 -3.34 -0.49 21.00
C ARG A 223 -2.41 -0.45 22.22
N SER A 224 -1.96 0.73 22.63
CA SER A 224 -1.14 0.94 23.83
C SER A 224 -1.96 1.26 25.09
N GLY A 225 -3.28 1.42 24.97
CA GLY A 225 -4.18 1.76 26.09
C GLY A 225 -4.24 3.25 26.43
N ASP A 226 -3.59 4.14 25.66
CA ASP A 226 -3.72 5.59 25.82
C ASP A 226 -5.02 6.07 25.18
N THR A 227 -6.11 5.92 25.92
CA THR A 227 -7.45 6.25 25.42
C THR A 227 -7.64 7.74 25.15
N THR A 228 -6.90 8.62 25.83
CA THR A 228 -7.01 10.07 25.65
C THR A 228 -6.35 10.49 24.34
N ALA A 229 -5.12 10.04 24.09
CA ALA A 229 -4.45 10.29 22.81
C ALA A 229 -5.20 9.65 21.64
N ALA A 230 -5.76 8.44 21.82
CA ALA A 230 -6.56 7.78 20.80
C ALA A 230 -7.81 8.60 20.42
N ARG A 231 -8.58 9.08 21.41
CA ARG A 231 -9.76 9.93 21.15
C ARG A 231 -9.40 11.23 20.43
N LEU A 232 -8.31 11.87 20.82
CA LEU A 232 -7.82 13.08 20.15
C LEU A 232 -7.54 12.80 18.68
N ALA A 233 -6.73 11.78 18.39
CA ALA A 233 -6.34 11.45 17.02
C ALA A 233 -7.56 11.02 16.15
N ILE A 234 -8.50 10.27 16.71
CA ILE A 234 -9.77 9.91 16.04
C ILE A 234 -10.61 11.16 15.73
N GLY A 235 -10.69 12.10 16.66
CA GLY A 235 -11.37 13.39 16.45
C GLY A 235 -10.70 14.23 15.36
N THR A 236 -9.37 14.23 15.30
CA THR A 236 -8.63 14.91 14.23
C THR A 236 -8.88 14.27 12.85
N LEU A 237 -8.89 12.93 12.77
CA LEU A 237 -9.25 12.22 11.53
C LEU A 237 -10.67 12.57 11.07
N LEU A 238 -11.63 12.68 11.99
CA LEU A 238 -12.98 13.13 11.67
C LEU A 238 -12.98 14.53 11.04
N GLY A 239 -12.25 15.49 11.63
CA GLY A 239 -12.13 16.83 11.08
C GLY A 239 -11.45 16.87 9.70
N ILE A 240 -10.43 16.04 9.48
CA ILE A 240 -9.79 15.89 8.15
C ILE A 240 -10.79 15.34 7.14
N ARG A 241 -11.54 14.30 7.50
CA ARG A 241 -12.58 13.69 6.67
C ARG A 241 -13.62 14.72 6.24
N ASP A 242 -14.14 15.49 7.17
CA ASP A 242 -15.18 16.50 6.89
C ASP A 242 -14.66 17.59 5.93
N ARG A 243 -13.39 18.00 6.06
CA ARG A 243 -12.76 18.97 5.16
C ARG A 243 -12.53 18.40 3.76
N LEU A 244 -12.10 17.14 3.64
CA LEU A 244 -11.98 16.45 2.35
C LEU A 244 -13.34 16.32 1.66
N ALA A 245 -14.40 15.97 2.40
CA ALA A 245 -15.76 15.93 1.88
C ALA A 245 -16.23 17.30 1.38
N ALA A 246 -15.99 18.37 2.15
CA ALA A 246 -16.31 19.74 1.75
C ALA A 246 -15.53 20.19 0.49
N ALA A 247 -14.30 19.71 0.32
CA ALA A 247 -13.48 19.92 -0.88
C ALA A 247 -13.88 19.02 -2.07
N ARG A 248 -14.90 18.17 -1.94
CA ARG A 248 -15.34 17.17 -2.93
C ARG A 248 -14.28 16.12 -3.27
N GLU A 249 -13.35 15.86 -2.35
CA GLU A 249 -12.40 14.75 -2.45
C GLU A 249 -13.01 13.47 -1.87
N SER A 250 -14.10 12.98 -2.49
CA SER A 250 -14.91 11.88 -1.96
C SER A 250 -14.10 10.60 -1.69
N TYR A 251 -13.18 10.26 -2.57
CA TYR A 251 -12.29 9.10 -2.39
C TYR A 251 -11.46 9.22 -1.11
N TRP A 252 -10.74 10.34 -0.93
CA TRP A 252 -9.89 10.53 0.24
C TRP A 252 -10.70 10.70 1.52
N SER A 253 -11.86 11.35 1.46
CA SER A 253 -12.79 11.40 2.58
C SER A 253 -13.18 9.99 3.06
N GLU A 254 -13.52 9.08 2.13
CA GLU A 254 -13.87 7.70 2.47
C GLU A 254 -12.68 6.94 3.08
N GLN A 255 -11.49 7.06 2.50
CA GLN A 255 -10.28 6.41 3.02
C GLN A 255 -9.96 6.86 4.46
N VAL A 256 -10.07 8.17 4.74
CA VAL A 256 -9.84 8.70 6.09
C VAL A 256 -10.94 8.24 7.06
N ASP A 257 -12.19 8.11 6.61
CA ASP A 257 -13.27 7.62 7.47
C ASP A 257 -13.13 6.13 7.82
N ILE A 258 -12.64 5.31 6.89
CA ILE A 258 -12.31 3.90 7.12
C ILE A 258 -11.18 3.80 8.15
N GLN A 259 -10.09 4.54 7.96
CA GLN A 259 -8.97 4.62 8.92
C GLN A 259 -9.45 5.05 10.32
N ARG A 260 -10.27 6.10 10.40
CA ARG A 260 -10.89 6.58 11.64
C ARG A 260 -11.73 5.48 12.30
N SER A 261 -12.58 4.80 11.54
CA SER A 261 -13.49 3.77 12.04
C SER A 261 -12.73 2.54 12.54
N ALA A 262 -11.68 2.10 11.83
CA ALA A 262 -10.82 1.01 12.26
C ALA A 262 -10.08 1.34 13.56
N ALA A 263 -9.54 2.56 13.70
CA ALA A 263 -8.90 2.99 14.94
C ALA A 263 -9.89 3.12 16.12
N ALA A 264 -11.10 3.63 15.85
CA ALA A 264 -12.17 3.72 16.84
C ALA A 264 -12.61 2.34 17.33
N ALA A 265 -12.72 1.35 16.44
CA ALA A 265 -13.02 -0.03 16.81
C ALA A 265 -11.95 -0.61 17.76
N TRP A 266 -10.67 -0.34 17.52
CA TRP A 266 -9.59 -0.76 18.43
C TRP A 266 -9.64 -0.05 19.79
N LEU A 267 -10.05 1.22 19.83
CA LEU A 267 -10.28 1.95 21.07
C LEU A 267 -11.45 1.35 21.87
N ASP A 268 -12.56 1.02 21.20
CA ASP A 268 -13.71 0.34 21.81
C ASP A 268 -13.32 -1.03 22.36
N PHE A 269 -12.53 -1.79 21.60
CA PHE A 269 -12.01 -3.09 22.02
C PHE A 269 -11.16 -2.97 23.29
N ALA A 270 -10.25 -1.99 23.33
CA ALA A 270 -9.41 -1.70 24.51
C ALA A 270 -10.24 -1.26 25.73
N ALA A 271 -11.38 -0.61 25.50
CA ALA A 271 -12.33 -0.21 26.54
C ALA A 271 -13.30 -1.32 26.97
N GLY A 272 -13.17 -2.54 26.43
CA GLY A 272 -13.99 -3.70 26.80
C GLY A 272 -15.31 -3.84 26.04
N ARG A 273 -15.63 -2.92 25.11
CA ARG A 273 -16.82 -2.96 24.24
C ARG A 273 -16.58 -3.88 23.04
N LYS A 274 -16.39 -5.18 23.32
CA LYS A 274 -15.86 -6.13 22.34
C LYS A 274 -16.81 -6.40 21.16
N GLU A 275 -18.11 -6.50 21.41
CA GLU A 275 -19.08 -6.81 20.35
C GLU A 275 -19.25 -5.62 19.40
N GLU A 276 -19.37 -4.42 19.95
CA GLU A 276 -19.46 -3.17 19.20
C GLU A 276 -18.17 -2.92 18.40
N ALA A 277 -17.01 -3.16 19.01
CA ALA A 277 -15.72 -3.06 18.34
C ALA A 277 -15.61 -4.02 17.15
N LEU A 278 -16.01 -5.29 17.32
CA LEU A 278 -15.97 -6.27 16.23
C LEU A 278 -16.94 -5.92 15.10
N ALA A 279 -18.13 -5.41 15.42
CA ALA A 279 -19.10 -4.95 14.42
C ALA A 279 -18.55 -3.74 13.64
N ALA A 280 -17.97 -2.76 14.35
CA ALA A 280 -17.37 -1.58 13.74
C ALA A 280 -16.15 -1.93 12.87
N ALA A 281 -15.26 -2.81 13.34
CA ALA A 281 -14.10 -3.27 12.58
C ALA A 281 -14.52 -4.03 11.31
N ARG A 282 -15.59 -4.83 11.38
CA ARG A 282 -16.14 -5.52 10.21
C ARG A 282 -16.71 -4.54 9.18
N SER A 283 -17.47 -3.56 9.63
CA SER A 283 -17.98 -2.49 8.76
C SER A 283 -16.85 -1.71 8.09
N ALA A 284 -15.79 -1.35 8.83
CA ALA A 284 -14.63 -0.68 8.25
C ALA A 284 -13.91 -1.56 7.21
N ALA A 285 -13.76 -2.86 7.47
CA ALA A 285 -13.17 -3.81 6.53
C ALA A 285 -14.01 -3.98 5.26
N ASP A 286 -15.33 -4.12 5.38
CA ASP A 286 -16.23 -4.26 4.24
C ASP A 286 -16.25 -2.99 3.37
N ARG A 287 -16.14 -1.81 4.00
CA ARG A 287 -15.98 -0.53 3.28
C ARG A 287 -14.64 -0.43 2.55
N GLU A 288 -13.53 -0.81 3.18
CA GLU A 288 -12.22 -0.78 2.52
C GLU A 288 -12.18 -1.70 1.30
N ASP A 289 -12.70 -2.93 1.42
CA ASP A 289 -12.77 -3.89 0.32
C ASP A 289 -13.60 -3.39 -0.87
N ALA A 290 -14.57 -2.51 -0.63
CA ALA A 290 -15.37 -1.88 -1.66
C ALA A 290 -14.61 -0.77 -2.42
N THR A 291 -13.43 -0.36 -1.95
CA THR A 291 -12.58 0.66 -2.59
C THR A 291 -11.43 0.05 -3.38
N GLU A 292 -10.73 0.85 -4.17
CA GLU A 292 -9.45 0.50 -4.81
C GLU A 292 -8.38 1.50 -4.40
N LYS A 293 -7.10 1.13 -4.52
CA LYS A 293 -6.01 2.05 -4.18
C LYS A 293 -5.88 3.18 -5.20
N ASN A 294 -5.39 4.33 -4.75
CA ASN A 294 -4.86 5.37 -5.60
C ASN A 294 -3.39 5.08 -5.96
N ALA A 295 -2.93 5.52 -7.14
CA ALA A 295 -1.54 5.35 -7.59
C ALA A 295 -0.50 5.97 -6.62
N ILE A 296 -0.87 7.03 -5.88
CA ILE A 296 0.00 7.70 -4.91
C ILE A 296 0.49 6.76 -3.79
N THR A 297 -0.27 5.72 -3.46
CA THR A 297 0.05 4.83 -2.35
C THR A 297 0.44 3.43 -2.83
N PRO A 298 1.45 2.78 -2.21
CA PRO A 298 1.72 1.37 -2.47
C PRO A 298 0.64 0.43 -1.92
N GLY A 299 -0.32 0.94 -1.13
CA GLY A 299 -1.39 0.18 -0.48
C GLY A 299 -1.76 0.78 0.89
N PRO A 300 -2.84 0.29 1.54
CA PRO A 300 -3.21 0.76 2.88
C PRO A 300 -2.05 0.62 3.87
N LEU A 301 -1.97 1.51 4.86
CA LEU A 301 -0.93 1.49 5.90
C LEU A 301 -1.09 0.28 6.83
N ALA A 302 -2.35 -0.06 7.13
CA ALA A 302 -2.76 -1.22 7.89
C ALA A 302 -4.16 -1.60 7.40
N PRO A 303 -4.32 -2.64 6.55
CA PRO A 303 -5.62 -3.03 6.01
C PRO A 303 -6.65 -3.25 7.12
N ALA A 304 -7.83 -2.67 6.99
CA ALA A 304 -8.92 -2.78 7.95
C ALA A 304 -9.33 -4.24 8.18
N ARG A 305 -9.30 -5.09 7.13
CA ARG A 305 -9.56 -6.52 7.27
C ARG A 305 -8.46 -7.29 8.01
N GLU A 306 -7.20 -6.88 7.86
CA GLU A 306 -6.07 -7.40 8.65
C GLU A 306 -6.23 -7.02 10.13
N LEU A 307 -6.58 -5.76 10.39
CA LEU A 307 -6.87 -5.24 11.73
C LEU A 307 -8.06 -5.97 12.39
N LEU A 308 -9.11 -6.30 11.63
CA LEU A 308 -10.20 -7.15 12.10
C LEU A 308 -9.69 -8.56 12.45
N GLY A 309 -8.84 -9.17 11.62
CA GLY A 309 -8.23 -10.47 11.90
C GLY A 309 -7.44 -10.47 13.22
N GLU A 310 -6.63 -9.44 13.44
CA GLU A 310 -5.89 -9.25 14.70
C GLU A 310 -6.82 -9.09 15.91
N MET A 311 -7.92 -8.34 15.76
CA MET A 311 -8.92 -8.15 16.82
C MET A 311 -9.66 -9.46 17.14
N LEU A 312 -10.02 -10.24 16.11
CA LEU A 312 -10.64 -11.56 16.26
C LEU A 312 -9.72 -12.55 16.98
N LEU A 313 -8.42 -12.54 16.67
CA LEU A 313 -7.41 -13.32 17.43
C LEU A 313 -7.39 -12.89 18.90
N ALA A 314 -7.34 -11.59 19.18
CA ALA A 314 -7.37 -11.07 20.55
C ALA A 314 -8.68 -11.42 21.29
N ALA A 315 -9.79 -11.54 20.55
CA ALA A 315 -11.09 -11.99 21.04
C ALA A 315 -11.21 -13.52 21.17
N ARG A 316 -10.13 -14.29 20.91
CA ARG A 316 -10.12 -15.76 20.90
C ARG A 316 -11.12 -16.37 19.90
N GLN A 317 -11.27 -15.75 18.74
CA GLN A 317 -12.07 -16.26 17.61
C GLN A 317 -11.16 -16.68 16.44
N PRO A 318 -10.32 -17.72 16.60
CA PRO A 318 -9.23 -18.02 15.67
C PRO A 318 -9.70 -18.42 14.26
N ARG A 319 -10.81 -19.15 14.13
CA ARG A 319 -11.34 -19.51 12.79
C ARG A 319 -11.81 -18.29 11.99
N ALA A 320 -12.50 -17.36 12.66
CA ALA A 320 -12.93 -16.12 12.03
C ALA A 320 -11.73 -15.22 11.70
N ALA A 321 -10.72 -15.18 12.56
CA ALA A 321 -9.49 -14.45 12.30
C ALA A 321 -8.73 -15.00 11.08
N LEU A 322 -8.61 -16.33 10.97
CA LEU A 322 -7.99 -16.98 9.82
C LEU A 322 -8.68 -16.56 8.52
N ALA A 323 -10.01 -16.62 8.48
CA ALA A 323 -10.78 -16.20 7.31
C ALA A 323 -10.56 -14.72 6.94
N ALA A 324 -10.40 -13.83 7.94
CA ALA A 324 -10.07 -12.43 7.71
C ALA A 324 -8.66 -12.25 7.12
N PHE A 325 -7.65 -12.93 7.65
CA PHE A 325 -6.29 -12.86 7.10
C PHE A 325 -6.19 -13.47 5.69
N GLU A 326 -6.86 -14.59 5.44
CA GLU A 326 -6.94 -15.19 4.10
C GLU A 326 -7.63 -14.27 3.09
N ALA A 327 -8.64 -13.52 3.54
CA ALA A 327 -9.28 -12.50 2.72
C ALA A 327 -8.32 -11.34 2.43
N THR A 328 -7.56 -10.86 3.41
CA THR A 328 -6.48 -9.89 3.19
C THR A 328 -5.48 -10.41 2.17
N LEU A 329 -5.02 -11.66 2.28
CA LEU A 329 -4.01 -12.24 1.39
C LEU A 329 -4.48 -12.41 -0.06
N ARG A 330 -5.79 -12.43 -0.32
CA ARG A 330 -6.31 -12.39 -1.70
C ARG A 330 -6.11 -11.03 -2.38
N HIS A 331 -6.13 -9.95 -1.60
CA HIS A 331 -5.95 -8.58 -2.10
C HIS A 331 -4.51 -8.07 -1.94
N GLU A 332 -3.81 -8.55 -0.92
CA GLU A 332 -2.43 -8.19 -0.60
C GLU A 332 -1.58 -9.48 -0.48
N PRO A 333 -1.27 -10.15 -1.60
CA PRO A 333 -0.50 -11.39 -1.61
C PRO A 333 0.83 -11.23 -0.88
N HIS A 334 1.23 -12.27 -0.14
CA HIS A 334 2.52 -12.34 0.55
C HIS A 334 2.78 -11.19 1.54
N ARG A 335 1.73 -10.51 2.05
CA ARG A 335 1.86 -9.50 3.10
C ARG A 335 2.28 -10.15 4.42
N PHE A 336 3.43 -9.73 4.97
CA PHE A 336 4.09 -10.34 6.13
C PHE A 336 3.16 -10.53 7.33
N ARG A 337 2.45 -9.47 7.70
CA ARG A 337 1.56 -9.48 8.89
C ARG A 337 0.36 -10.38 8.68
N ALA A 338 -0.27 -10.35 7.51
CA ALA A 338 -1.39 -11.24 7.19
C ALA A 338 -0.96 -12.72 7.15
N VAL A 339 0.21 -13.04 6.58
CA VAL A 339 0.77 -14.40 6.61
C VAL A 339 1.02 -14.86 8.05
N ALA A 340 1.67 -14.01 8.87
CA ALA A 340 1.92 -14.32 10.28
C ALA A 340 0.62 -14.47 11.08
N GLY A 341 -0.36 -13.60 10.83
CA GLY A 341 -1.68 -13.63 11.43
C GLY A 341 -2.45 -14.90 11.07
N ALA A 342 -2.44 -15.29 9.80
CA ALA A 342 -3.05 -16.54 9.32
C ALA A 342 -2.40 -17.76 9.99
N ALA A 343 -1.08 -17.80 10.09
CA ALA A 343 -0.35 -18.88 10.76
C ALA A 343 -0.76 -19.02 12.24
N ARG A 344 -0.77 -17.90 12.97
CA ARG A 344 -1.19 -17.84 14.39
C ARG A 344 -2.65 -18.24 14.56
N ALA A 345 -3.53 -17.74 13.70
CA ALA A 345 -4.96 -18.06 13.73
C ALA A 345 -5.23 -19.54 13.46
N ALA A 346 -4.59 -20.13 12.44
CA ALA A 346 -4.70 -21.56 12.16
C ALA A 346 -4.18 -22.41 13.33
N SER A 347 -3.01 -22.06 13.88
CA SER A 347 -2.43 -22.73 15.05
C SER A 347 -3.37 -22.71 16.25
N ALA A 348 -3.93 -21.53 16.58
CA ALA A 348 -4.90 -21.36 17.66
C ALA A 348 -6.24 -22.07 17.41
N ALA A 349 -6.59 -22.33 16.14
CA ALA A 349 -7.77 -23.12 15.78
C ALA A 349 -7.53 -24.64 15.81
N GLY A 350 -6.29 -25.09 16.07
CA GLY A 350 -5.90 -26.49 16.01
C GLY A 350 -5.65 -27.02 14.60
N ASP A 351 -5.65 -26.16 13.58
CA ASP A 351 -5.36 -26.53 12.19
C ASP A 351 -3.85 -26.50 11.93
N ARG A 352 -3.19 -27.62 12.24
CA ARG A 352 -1.74 -27.77 12.10
C ARG A 352 -1.27 -27.67 10.65
N ALA A 353 -2.04 -28.20 9.71
CA ALA A 353 -1.63 -28.21 8.30
C ALA A 353 -1.57 -26.78 7.74
N THR A 354 -2.62 -26.00 7.98
CA THR A 354 -2.69 -24.59 7.55
C THR A 354 -1.67 -23.73 8.31
N ALA A 355 -1.46 -23.98 9.60
CA ALA A 355 -0.41 -23.29 10.37
C ALA A 355 0.97 -23.54 9.78
N SER A 356 1.35 -24.79 9.53
CA SER A 356 2.64 -25.15 8.90
C SER A 356 2.81 -24.53 7.52
N LYS A 357 1.76 -24.49 6.70
CA LYS A 357 1.78 -23.80 5.40
C LYS A 357 2.16 -22.33 5.56
N TYR A 358 1.45 -21.57 6.39
CA TYR A 358 1.68 -20.14 6.51
C TYR A 358 2.97 -19.79 7.27
N TYR A 359 3.37 -20.56 8.28
CA TYR A 359 4.70 -20.37 8.89
C TYR A 359 5.83 -20.70 7.91
N GLY A 360 5.66 -21.70 7.05
CA GLY A 360 6.59 -21.99 5.97
C GLY A 360 6.72 -20.84 4.97
N GLU A 361 5.59 -20.28 4.53
CA GLU A 361 5.56 -19.09 3.67
C GLU A 361 6.23 -17.88 4.36
N LEU A 362 5.96 -17.65 5.63
CA LEU A 362 6.57 -16.57 6.40
C LEU A 362 8.09 -16.70 6.48
N LEU A 363 8.62 -17.92 6.65
CA LEU A 363 10.06 -18.18 6.64
C LEU A 363 10.70 -17.93 5.26
N LEU A 364 9.97 -18.20 4.17
CA LEU A 364 10.42 -17.88 2.82
C LEU A 364 10.45 -16.36 2.59
N LEU A 365 9.42 -15.64 3.03
CA LEU A 365 9.38 -14.18 2.96
C LEU A 365 10.52 -13.54 3.75
N GLY A 366 10.76 -14.03 4.97
CA GLY A 366 11.83 -13.57 5.85
C GLY A 366 13.18 -14.23 5.63
N ALA A 367 13.45 -14.85 4.47
CA ALA A 367 14.71 -15.57 4.23
C ALA A 367 15.95 -14.68 4.40
N HIS A 368 15.83 -13.39 4.06
CA HIS A 368 16.88 -12.38 4.19
C HIS A 368 16.62 -11.37 5.31
N ALA A 369 15.64 -11.64 6.19
CA ALA A 369 15.31 -10.77 7.30
C ALA A 369 16.52 -10.57 8.25
N ASP A 370 16.47 -9.47 9.01
CA ASP A 370 17.44 -9.18 10.04
C ASP A 370 17.54 -10.28 11.10
N ARG A 371 18.65 -10.31 11.86
CA ARG A 371 18.86 -11.26 12.97
C ARG A 371 19.10 -10.50 14.29
N PRO A 372 18.45 -10.89 15.41
CA PRO A 372 17.61 -12.10 15.59
C PRO A 372 16.23 -12.07 14.88
N GLY A 373 15.87 -10.97 14.22
CA GLY A 373 14.68 -10.85 13.36
C GLY A 373 13.40 -10.59 14.13
N ARG A 374 12.28 -10.43 13.42
CA ARG A 374 10.98 -10.19 14.04
C ARG A 374 10.50 -11.40 14.85
N PRO A 375 9.76 -11.20 15.97
CA PRO A 375 9.23 -12.30 16.78
C PRO A 375 8.42 -13.33 15.98
N GLU A 376 7.69 -12.89 14.96
CA GLU A 376 6.93 -13.74 14.03
C GLU A 376 7.82 -14.79 13.35
N LEU A 377 9.05 -14.42 12.94
CA LEU A 377 9.99 -15.33 12.28
C LEU A 377 10.63 -16.30 13.27
N VAL A 378 10.89 -15.85 14.51
CA VAL A 378 11.37 -16.71 15.60
C VAL A 378 10.31 -17.75 15.97
N GLU A 379 9.04 -17.35 15.99
CA GLU A 379 7.90 -18.24 16.18
C GLU A 379 7.78 -19.25 15.04
N ALA A 380 7.83 -18.79 13.79
CA ALA A 380 7.74 -19.63 12.60
C ALA A 380 8.86 -20.69 12.53
N ALA A 381 10.06 -20.38 13.00
CA ALA A 381 11.19 -21.31 13.01
C ALA A 381 10.92 -22.59 13.83
N LYS A 382 9.96 -22.55 14.78
CA LYS A 382 9.53 -23.72 15.57
C LYS A 382 8.66 -24.70 14.77
N TYR A 383 8.18 -24.29 13.60
CA TYR A 383 7.32 -25.08 12.70
C TYR A 383 8.08 -25.62 11.48
N ARG A 384 9.42 -25.53 11.48
CA ARG A 384 10.22 -26.26 10.49
C ARG A 384 10.01 -27.77 10.69
N PRO A 385 9.75 -28.53 9.61
CA PRO A 385 9.61 -29.98 9.69
C PRO A 385 10.88 -30.68 10.18
#